data_AF-A0A1S3QXC4-F1
#
_entry.id   AF-A0A1S3QXC4-F1
#
_cell.length_a   1.000
_cell.length_b   1.000
_cell.length_c   1.000
_cell.angle_alpha   90.00
_cell.angle_beta   90.00
_cell.angle_gamma   90.00
#
_symmetry.space_group_name_H-M   'P 1'
#
loop_
_entity.id
_entity.type
_entity.pdbx_description
1 polymer ?
#
loop_
_entity_poly.entity_id
_entity_poly.type
_entity_poly.pdbx_seq_one_letter_code
_entity_poly.pdbx_strand_id
1 'polypeptide(L)'
;MGRAMKNLDSLLQMPYGCGEQNMVLFAPNIYILNYLQSTRQLTMEIQTRATGFLDSGYQRELNYKHDDGSYSAFGKSDEAGNT
;
A
#
# COMPACT_ATOMS: atom_id res chain seq x y z
N MET A 1 -8.56 -3.74 -23.36
CA MET A 1 -8.36 -3.69 -21.89
C MET A 1 -9.34 -4.60 -21.12
N GLY A 2 -9.64 -5.82 -21.59
CA GLY A 2 -10.72 -6.66 -21.01
C GLY A 2 -10.28 -7.85 -20.15
N ARG A 3 -9.02 -8.29 -20.25
CA ARG A 3 -8.51 -9.47 -19.51
C ARG A 3 -7.67 -9.10 -18.28
N ALA A 4 -6.80 -8.09 -18.39
CA ALA A 4 -6.02 -7.59 -17.24
C ALA A 4 -6.91 -7.06 -16.10
N MET A 5 -8.08 -6.50 -16.45
CA MET A 5 -9.02 -5.95 -15.48
C MET A 5 -9.88 -7.00 -14.76
N LYS A 6 -9.92 -8.25 -15.24
CA LYS A 6 -10.79 -9.30 -14.69
C LYS A 6 -10.25 -9.96 -13.42
N ASN A 7 -8.99 -9.74 -13.07
CA ASN A 7 -8.31 -10.37 -11.91
C ASN A 7 -7.43 -9.35 -11.17
N LEU A 8 -7.84 -8.08 -11.10
CA LEU A 8 -7.05 -7.03 -10.42
C LEU A 8 -6.85 -7.31 -8.94
N ASP A 9 -7.72 -8.09 -8.31
CA ASP A 9 -7.60 -8.56 -6.93
C ASP A 9 -6.37 -9.46 -6.73
N SER A 10 -5.89 -10.15 -7.77
CA SER A 10 -4.65 -10.93 -7.72
C SER A 10 -3.39 -10.06 -7.66
N LEU A 11 -3.51 -8.77 -7.94
CA LEU A 11 -2.44 -7.79 -7.80
C LEU A 11 -2.37 -7.20 -6.38
N LEU A 12 -3.33 -7.51 -5.50
CA LEU A 12 -3.24 -7.13 -4.10
C LEU A 12 -2.06 -7.84 -3.44
N GLN A 13 -1.17 -7.07 -2.84
CA GLN A 13 0.02 -7.61 -2.19
C GLN A 13 0.17 -7.06 -0.78
N MET A 14 0.56 -7.91 0.16
CA MET A 14 0.84 -7.49 1.53
C MET A 14 2.11 -6.63 1.55
N PRO A 15 2.08 -5.40 2.09
CA PRO A 15 3.26 -4.55 2.16
C PRO A 15 4.34 -5.11 3.09
N TYR A 16 5.60 -5.05 2.64
CA TYR A 16 6.77 -5.48 3.40
C TYR A 16 8.04 -4.75 2.94
N GLY A 17 9.16 -4.99 3.63
CA GLY A 17 10.46 -4.42 3.30
C GLY A 17 10.79 -3.15 4.10
N CYS A 18 11.73 -2.37 3.58
CA CYS A 18 12.06 -1.00 4.02
C CYS A 18 10.97 0.00 3.57
N GLY A 19 11.05 1.28 3.95
CA GLY A 19 10.00 2.28 3.64
C GLY A 19 9.66 2.35 2.16
N GLU A 20 10.67 2.42 1.28
CA GLU A 20 10.47 2.45 -0.17
C GLU A 20 9.77 1.19 -0.69
N GLN A 21 10.20 0.02 -0.25
CA GLN A 21 9.61 -1.27 -0.66
C GLN A 21 8.18 -1.43 -0.12
N ASN A 22 7.93 -0.96 1.10
CA ASN A 22 6.61 -0.94 1.70
C ASN A 22 5.67 -0.08 0.86
N MET A 23 6.10 1.13 0.47
CA MET A 23 5.32 2.04 -0.37
C MET A 23 5.06 1.51 -1.79
N VAL A 24 6.03 0.83 -2.40
CA VAL A 24 5.86 0.19 -3.71
C VAL A 24 4.71 -0.84 -3.71
N LEU A 25 4.48 -1.51 -2.58
CA LEU A 25 3.41 -2.50 -2.43
C LEU A 25 2.12 -1.90 -1.87
N PHE A 26 2.23 -0.88 -1.02
CA PHE A 26 1.10 -0.22 -0.37
C PHE A 26 0.28 0.62 -1.34
N ALA A 27 0.92 1.52 -2.11
CA ALA A 27 0.19 2.45 -2.97
C ALA A 27 -0.68 1.75 -4.03
N PRO A 28 -0.23 0.68 -4.73
CA PRO A 28 -1.06 -0.04 -5.68
C PRO A 28 -2.36 -0.61 -5.09
N ASN A 29 -2.34 -1.09 -3.83
CA ASN A 29 -3.54 -1.61 -3.18
C ASN A 29 -4.66 -0.56 -3.09
N ILE A 30 -4.31 0.72 -2.86
CA ILE A 30 -5.26 1.84 -2.83
C ILE A 30 -5.90 2.02 -4.21
N TYR A 31 -5.09 2.07 -5.26
CA TYR A 31 -5.59 2.28 -6.63
C TYR A 31 -6.44 1.11 -7.13
N ILE A 32 -6.05 -0.14 -6.78
CA ILE A 32 -6.84 -1.33 -7.08
C ILE A 32 -8.21 -1.26 -6.41
N LEU A 33 -8.27 -0.92 -5.12
CA LEU A 33 -9.53 -0.74 -4.41
C LEU A 33 -10.42 0.33 -5.06
N ASN A 34 -9.86 1.51 -5.32
CA ASN A 34 -10.58 2.62 -5.96
C ASN A 34 -11.13 2.23 -7.34
N TYR A 35 -10.35 1.50 -8.14
CA TYR A 35 -10.79 1.01 -9.44
C TYR A 35 -11.92 -0.02 -9.32
N LEU A 36 -11.78 -1.02 -8.44
CA LEU A 36 -12.82 -2.04 -8.25
C LEU A 36 -14.11 -1.44 -7.70
N GLN A 37 -14.01 -0.44 -6.83
CA GLN A 37 -15.16 0.30 -6.31
C GLN A 37 -15.87 1.10 -7.43
N SER A 38 -15.12 1.92 -8.18
CA SER A 38 -15.68 2.76 -9.25
C SER A 38 -16.30 1.94 -10.39
N THR A 39 -15.78 0.74 -10.65
CA THR A 39 -16.30 -0.18 -11.67
C THR A 39 -17.35 -1.16 -11.16
N ARG A 40 -17.74 -1.07 -9.87
CA ARG A 40 -18.71 -1.97 -9.21
C ARG A 40 -18.30 -3.45 -9.23
N GLN A 41 -17.00 -3.71 -9.22
CA GLN A 41 -16.40 -5.05 -9.15
C GLN A 41 -15.90 -5.40 -7.74
N LEU A 42 -15.98 -4.48 -6.79
CA LEU A 42 -15.56 -4.69 -5.41
C LEU A 42 -16.52 -5.65 -4.68
N THR A 43 -15.96 -6.74 -4.14
CA THR A 43 -16.67 -7.67 -3.26
C THR A 43 -16.24 -7.44 -1.80
N MET A 44 -17.05 -7.90 -0.85
CA MET A 44 -16.71 -7.83 0.58
C MET A 44 -15.41 -8.57 0.93
N GLU A 45 -15.16 -9.71 0.28
CA GLU A 45 -13.94 -10.50 0.46
C GLU A 45 -12.70 -9.72 0.02
N ILE A 46 -12.74 -9.12 -1.18
CA ILE A 46 -11.65 -8.29 -1.70
C ILE A 46 -11.43 -7.07 -0.81
N GLN A 47 -12.52 -6.40 -0.41
CA GLN A 47 -12.44 -5.22 0.47
C GLN A 47 -11.79 -5.56 1.81
N THR A 48 -12.20 -6.67 2.44
CA THR A 48 -11.67 -7.09 3.74
C THR A 48 -10.16 -7.39 3.64
N ARG A 49 -9.75 -8.14 2.61
CA ARG A 49 -8.34 -8.47 2.38
C ARG A 49 -7.50 -7.22 2.13
N ALA A 50 -7.94 -6.36 1.22
CA ALA A 50 -7.22 -5.15 0.86
C ALA A 50 -7.14 -4.16 2.02
N THR A 51 -8.21 -4.00 2.81
CA THR A 51 -8.20 -3.14 4.01
C THR A 51 -7.19 -3.67 5.03
N GLY A 52 -7.13 -4.99 5.26
CA GLY A 52 -6.11 -5.58 6.14
C GLY A 52 -4.67 -5.33 5.64
N PHE A 53 -4.45 -5.36 4.32
CA PHE A 53 -3.14 -5.00 3.74
C PHE A 53 -2.81 -3.52 3.91
N LEU A 54 -3.80 -2.64 3.75
CA LEU A 54 -3.64 -1.20 3.95
C LEU A 54 -3.37 -0.86 5.42
N ASP A 55 -4.11 -1.43 6.36
CA ASP A 55 -3.89 -1.21 7.79
C ASP A 55 -2.47 -1.63 8.19
N SER A 56 -2.06 -2.83 7.77
CA SER A 56 -0.71 -3.35 8.02
C SER A 56 0.37 -2.47 7.39
N GLY A 57 0.22 -2.12 6.11
CA GLY A 57 1.18 -1.29 5.39
C GLY A 57 1.29 0.13 5.93
N TYR A 58 0.18 0.72 6.36
CA TYR A 58 0.17 2.04 7.01
C TYR A 58 0.90 2.00 8.36
N GLN A 59 0.58 1.03 9.23
CA GLN A 59 1.29 0.86 10.50
C GLN A 59 2.78 0.61 10.30
N ARG A 60 3.13 -0.13 9.24
CA ARG A 60 4.54 -0.36 8.88
C ARG A 60 5.22 0.93 8.42
N GLU A 61 4.57 1.71 7.56
CA GLU A 61 5.13 2.96 7.02
C GLU A 61 5.43 3.98 8.12
N LEU A 62 4.61 4.03 9.16
CA LEU A 62 4.83 4.91 10.32
C LEU A 62 6.16 4.65 11.05
N ASN A 63 6.76 3.45 10.93
CA ASN A 63 8.08 3.17 11.51
C ASN A 63 9.22 3.89 10.77
N TYR A 64 8.96 4.34 9.54
CA TYR A 64 9.92 5.06 8.70
C TYR A 64 9.74 6.59 8.78
N LYS A 65 8.82 7.05 9.62
CA LYS A 65 8.55 8.46 9.87
C LYS A 65 9.56 9.05 10.86
N HIS A 66 10.08 10.22 10.54
CA HIS A 66 10.94 11.04 11.40
C HIS A 66 10.13 11.95 12.32
N ASP A 67 10.78 12.50 13.34
CA ASP A 67 10.14 13.41 14.31
C ASP A 67 9.69 14.73 13.66
N ASP A 68 10.34 15.14 12.57
CA ASP A 68 9.95 16.30 11.75
C ASP A 68 8.79 16.01 10.79
N GLY A 69 8.36 14.75 10.71
CA GLY A 69 7.27 14.29 9.86
C GLY A 69 7.67 13.80 8.46
N SER A 70 8.94 13.90 8.08
CA SER A 70 9.46 13.31 6.85
C SER A 70 9.54 11.78 6.93
N TYR A 71 9.78 11.12 5.80
CA TYR A 71 9.96 9.66 5.72
C TYR A 71 11.29 9.34 5.05
N SER A 72 11.91 8.20 5.38
CA SER A 72 13.08 7.72 4.64
C SER A 72 13.04 6.21 4.51
N ALA A 73 13.83 5.64 3.60
CA ALA A 73 13.87 4.20 3.38
C ALA A 73 14.12 3.40 4.68
N PHE A 74 14.94 3.95 5.59
CA PHE A 74 15.37 3.28 6.80
C PHE A 74 14.89 3.96 8.10
N GLY A 75 14.00 4.95 8.01
CA GLY A 75 13.48 5.70 9.15
C GLY A 75 14.60 6.38 9.93
N LYS A 76 14.49 6.40 11.27
CA LYS A 76 15.45 7.06 12.18
C LYS A 76 16.90 6.57 12.08
N SER A 77 17.16 5.47 11.39
CA SER A 77 18.53 5.00 11.08
C SER A 77 19.19 5.75 9.93
N ASP A 78 18.43 6.59 9.21
CA ASP A 78 18.90 7.46 8.14
C ASP A 78 18.76 8.91 8.61
N GLU A 79 19.88 9.59 8.91
CA GLU A 79 19.85 10.98 9.42
C GLU A 79 19.31 11.97 8.38
N ALA A 80 19.35 11.62 7.09
CA ALA A 80 18.76 12.41 6.02
C ALA A 80 17.35 11.87 5.72
N GLY A 81 16.33 12.53 6.28
CA GLY A 81 14.97 12.38 5.78
C GLY A 81 14.92 12.73 4.29
N ASN A 82 14.25 11.92 3.47
CA ASN A 82 14.01 12.27 2.08
C ASN A 82 12.59 12.86 1.99
N THR A 83 12.49 14.11 1.53
CA THR A 83 11.23 14.85 1.34
C THR A 83 10.20 14.09 0.52
#